data_AF-A0A938BKB9-F1
#
_entry.id   AF-A0A938BKB9-F1
#
_cell.length_a   1.000
_cell.length_b   1.000
_cell.length_c   1.000
_cell.angle_alpha   90.00
_cell.angle_beta   90.00
_cell.angle_gamma   90.00
#
_symmetry.space_group_name_H-M   'P 1'
#
loop_
_entity.id
_entity.type
_entity.pdbx_description
1 polymer ?
#
loop_
_entity_poly.entity_id
_entity_poly.type
_entity_poly.pdbx_seq_one_letter_code
_entity_poly.pdbx_strand_id
1 'polypeptide(L)'
;MTAVHQQSEAGVESLYAPEGLETALKLPKSPEKNATPVHRPETLRELYARYCDCTRCRLGSRRQRFVFGAGNEQAVVMFIGEAPGAEEDAQGLPFVGEAGQLLARILQAIEFTRDEVYIANTVKCRPPNNRDPEPEEIASCLPILEEQIRLVRPALICALGRIAAHTLLRSDASLNNLRGRFHDYQGIKVLVTYHPSALLRNAAFKRPTWEDMKMLRREYDRLTAQQKAEE
;
A
#
# COMPACT_ATOMS: atom_id res chain seq x y z
N MET A 1 39.20 -45.31 -54.56
CA MET A 1 39.20 -44.82 -53.17
C MET A 1 37.75 -44.56 -52.81
N THR A 2 36.88 -45.58 -52.72
CA THR A 2 36.81 -46.57 -51.62
C THR A 2 36.72 -45.80 -50.29
N ALA A 3 35.53 -45.36 -49.88
CA ALA A 3 34.44 -46.12 -49.24
C ALA A 3 34.84 -46.67 -47.86
N VAL A 4 33.90 -46.45 -46.93
CA VAL A 4 33.66 -47.14 -45.65
C VAL A 4 34.72 -47.00 -44.55
N HIS A 5 34.43 -46.98 -43.26
CA HIS A 5 33.28 -47.23 -42.37
C HIS A 5 33.62 -46.38 -41.10
N GLN A 6 32.78 -46.04 -40.14
CA GLN A 6 31.86 -46.88 -39.39
C GLN A 6 31.14 -45.98 -38.35
N GLN A 7 29.82 -46.17 -38.20
CA GLN A 7 29.03 -46.32 -36.94
C GLN A 7 29.34 -45.39 -35.74
N SER A 8 28.40 -44.92 -34.93
CA SER A 8 26.99 -45.26 -34.71
C SER A 8 26.36 -44.20 -33.79
N GLU A 9 25.03 -44.17 -33.88
CA GLU A 9 23.97 -43.64 -33.02
C GLU A 9 24.25 -43.19 -31.58
N ALA A 10 23.55 -42.12 -31.22
CA ALA A 10 22.91 -41.75 -29.94
C ALA A 10 23.15 -40.25 -29.74
N GLY A 11 22.15 -39.39 -29.60
CA GLY A 11 21.22 -39.41 -28.48
C GLY A 11 21.38 -38.06 -27.77
N VAL A 12 20.26 -37.45 -27.44
CA VAL A 12 20.08 -36.09 -26.93
C VAL A 12 20.87 -35.82 -25.64
N GLU A 13 21.62 -34.70 -25.57
CA GLU A 13 21.95 -33.97 -24.34
C GLU A 13 22.40 -32.55 -24.73
N SER A 14 21.68 -31.51 -24.29
CA SER A 14 22.00 -30.73 -23.08
C SER A 14 23.36 -30.04 -23.17
N LEU A 15 23.36 -28.70 -23.13
CA LEU A 15 24.05 -27.88 -22.13
C LEU A 15 24.25 -26.46 -22.67
N TYR A 16 23.43 -25.56 -22.14
CA TYR A 16 23.71 -24.12 -22.11
C TYR A 16 25.04 -23.88 -21.37
N ALA A 17 25.90 -23.07 -21.98
CA ALA A 17 26.90 -22.24 -21.31
C ALA A 17 27.03 -20.95 -22.13
N PRO A 18 27.19 -19.77 -21.52
CA PRO A 18 28.48 -19.50 -20.91
C PRO A 18 28.44 -18.87 -19.50
N GLU A 19 29.35 -19.43 -18.72
CA GLU A 19 30.18 -18.90 -17.66
C GLU A 19 30.32 -17.37 -17.55
N GLY A 20 30.35 -16.89 -16.30
CA GLY A 20 31.32 -15.87 -15.91
C GLY A 20 30.81 -14.53 -15.40
N LEU A 21 30.03 -14.50 -14.31
CA LEU A 21 30.07 -13.38 -13.36
C LEU A 21 29.69 -13.81 -11.92
N GLU A 22 30.36 -14.85 -11.39
CA GLU A 22 30.37 -15.07 -9.94
C GLU A 22 31.55 -14.31 -9.33
N THR A 23 31.34 -13.03 -9.03
CA THR A 23 32.15 -12.36 -8.00
C THR A 23 31.45 -12.55 -6.66
N ALA A 24 32.18 -13.22 -5.77
CA ALA A 24 31.76 -13.62 -4.43
C ALA A 24 31.15 -12.48 -3.60
N LEU A 25 29.83 -12.48 -3.46
CA LEU A 25 29.17 -11.94 -2.27
C LEU A 25 29.30 -12.98 -1.17
N LYS A 26 30.40 -12.91 -0.42
CA LYS A 26 30.49 -13.55 0.90
C LYS A 26 29.37 -12.95 1.76
N LEU A 27 28.28 -13.69 1.95
CA LEU A 27 27.29 -13.35 2.96
C LEU A 27 28.00 -13.24 4.32
N PRO A 28 27.76 -12.17 5.11
CA PRO A 28 28.23 -12.14 6.47
C PRO A 28 27.62 -13.32 7.24
N LYS A 29 28.48 -13.99 8.02
CA LYS A 29 28.10 -15.08 8.92
C LYS A 29 26.99 -14.62 9.86
N SER A 30 26.08 -15.55 10.13
CA SER A 30 24.86 -15.47 10.93
C SER A 30 24.96 -14.57 12.16
N PRO A 31 23.91 -13.78 12.51
CA PRO A 31 23.94 -12.98 13.70
C PRO A 31 23.87 -13.87 14.95
N GLU A 32 24.55 -13.38 15.98
CA GLU A 32 24.78 -14.02 17.26
C GLU A 32 23.48 -14.39 17.99
N LYS A 33 23.54 -15.54 18.67
CA LYS A 33 22.55 -16.02 19.63
C LYS A 33 22.55 -15.09 20.85
N ASN A 34 21.77 -13.99 20.81
CA ASN A 34 21.19 -13.27 21.95
C ASN A 34 20.37 -12.05 21.47
N ALA A 35 19.48 -12.25 20.50
CA ALA A 35 18.45 -11.25 20.20
C ALA A 35 17.28 -11.42 21.18
N THR A 36 17.06 -10.44 22.05
CA THR A 36 15.77 -10.25 22.73
C THR A 36 14.63 -10.41 21.72
N PRO A 37 13.51 -11.09 22.05
CA PRO A 37 12.41 -11.22 21.12
C PRO A 37 12.00 -9.82 20.66
N VAL A 38 12.10 -9.55 19.36
CA VAL A 38 11.58 -8.30 18.81
C VAL A 38 10.06 -8.39 18.95
N HIS A 39 9.52 -7.84 20.02
CA HIS A 39 8.08 -7.85 20.31
C HIS A 39 7.37 -7.22 19.12
N ARG A 40 6.50 -7.97 18.43
CA ARG A 40 5.64 -7.41 17.38
C ARG A 40 4.59 -6.51 18.04
N PRO A 41 4.26 -5.32 17.51
CA PRO A 41 3.26 -4.48 18.16
C PRO A 41 1.90 -5.17 18.10
N GLU A 42 1.16 -5.18 19.20
CA GLU A 42 -0.17 -5.80 19.28
C GLU A 42 -1.29 -4.77 19.11
N THR A 43 -0.97 -3.48 19.24
CA THR A 43 -1.91 -2.37 19.09
C THR A 43 -1.37 -1.28 18.17
N LEU A 44 -2.26 -0.47 17.59
CA LEU A 44 -1.87 0.70 16.80
C LEU A 44 -1.09 1.72 17.64
N ARG A 45 -1.40 1.81 18.95
CA ARG A 45 -0.67 2.64 19.90
C ARG A 45 0.79 2.21 20.06
N GLU A 46 1.05 0.91 20.23
CA GLU A 46 2.41 0.37 20.29
C GLU A 46 3.16 0.56 18.97
N LEU A 47 2.46 0.39 17.85
CA LEU A 47 3.03 0.64 16.53
C LEU A 47 3.39 2.12 16.36
N TYR A 48 2.51 3.04 16.80
CA TYR A 48 2.79 4.47 16.78
C TYR A 48 4.02 4.82 17.64
N ALA A 49 4.07 4.36 18.89
CA ALA A 49 5.18 4.62 19.81
C ALA A 49 6.54 4.13 19.26
N ARG A 50 6.52 3.08 18.44
CA ARG A 50 7.72 2.55 17.78
C ARG A 50 8.23 3.42 16.64
N TYR A 51 7.35 4.17 15.97
CA TYR A 51 7.64 4.82 14.69
C TYR A 51 7.45 6.34 14.69
N CYS A 52 6.92 6.95 15.76
CA CYS A 52 6.67 8.39 15.83
C CYS A 52 7.94 9.23 15.57
N ASP A 53 9.11 8.72 15.98
CA ASP A 53 10.42 9.35 15.76
C ASP A 53 11.24 8.68 14.65
N CYS A 54 10.58 7.95 13.74
CA CYS A 54 11.25 7.20 12.67
C CYS A 54 12.12 8.10 11.78
N THR A 55 13.38 7.74 11.56
CA THR A 55 14.32 8.44 10.65
C THR A 55 14.91 7.50 9.60
N ARG A 56 14.24 6.37 9.32
CA ARG A 56 14.73 5.31 8.41
C ARG A 56 14.88 5.74 6.94
N CYS A 57 14.28 6.87 6.55
CA CYS A 57 14.49 7.48 5.23
C CYS A 57 14.64 8.99 5.38
N ARG A 58 15.09 9.65 4.30
CA ARG A 58 15.36 11.10 4.27
C ARG A 58 14.15 11.99 4.52
N LEU A 59 12.92 11.48 4.42
CA LEU A 59 11.72 12.24 4.76
C LEU A 59 11.57 12.40 6.28
N GLY A 60 12.07 11.45 7.06
CA GLY A 60 11.87 11.45 8.50
C GLY A 60 12.58 12.59 9.22
N SER A 61 13.72 13.04 8.68
CA SER A 61 14.45 14.20 9.20
C SER A 61 13.92 15.55 8.71
N ARG A 62 12.95 15.56 7.78
CA ARG A 62 12.43 16.79 7.15
C ARG A 62 10.98 17.11 7.51
N ARG A 63 10.21 16.13 7.98
CA ARG A 63 8.82 16.31 8.39
C ARG A 63 8.72 17.27 9.59
N GLN A 64 7.61 17.96 9.72
CA GLN A 64 7.23 18.63 10.97
C GLN A 64 6.57 17.65 11.92
N ARG A 65 5.62 16.85 11.43
CA ARG A 65 4.93 15.84 12.24
C ARG A 65 4.82 14.53 11.49
N PHE A 66 4.89 13.45 12.25
CA PHE A 66 4.63 12.12 11.75
C PHE A 66 3.12 11.92 11.55
N VAL A 67 2.71 11.62 10.31
CA VAL A 67 1.30 11.40 9.96
C VAL A 67 1.06 9.91 9.85
N PHE A 68 0.74 9.30 10.98
CA PHE A 68 0.63 7.85 11.11
C PHE A 68 -0.59 7.28 10.37
N GLY A 69 -1.77 7.84 10.66
CA GLY A 69 -3.08 7.33 10.30
C GLY A 69 -4.08 7.73 11.39
N ALA A 70 -5.37 7.69 11.10
CA ALA A 70 -6.42 8.03 12.06
C ALA A 70 -7.75 7.37 11.68
N GLY A 71 -8.60 7.12 12.67
CA GLY A 71 -9.95 6.57 12.49
C GLY A 71 -10.22 5.37 13.40
N ASN A 72 -11.21 4.56 13.05
CA ASN A 72 -11.59 3.37 13.80
C ASN A 72 -10.51 2.27 13.69
N GLU A 73 -9.98 1.82 14.82
CA GLU A 73 -8.98 0.73 14.87
C GLU A 73 -9.57 -0.64 14.47
N GLN A 74 -10.89 -0.76 14.42
CA GLN A 74 -11.64 -1.94 13.97
C GLN A 74 -12.43 -1.66 12.69
N ALA A 75 -11.99 -0.67 11.89
CA ALA A 75 -12.68 -0.30 10.66
C ALA A 75 -12.78 -1.47 9.67
N VAL A 76 -13.99 -1.73 9.19
CA VAL A 76 -14.22 -2.67 8.08
C VAL A 76 -13.60 -2.14 6.78
N VAL A 77 -13.55 -0.82 6.61
CA VAL A 77 -13.00 -0.14 5.43
C VAL A 77 -11.81 0.73 5.80
N MET A 78 -10.69 0.52 5.11
CA MET A 78 -9.49 1.35 5.23
C MET A 78 -9.23 2.13 3.94
N PHE A 79 -9.01 3.44 4.03
CA PHE A 79 -8.63 4.30 2.91
C PHE A 79 -7.14 4.58 2.94
N ILE A 80 -6.44 4.33 1.83
CA ILE A 80 -4.99 4.48 1.73
C ILE A 80 -4.64 5.44 0.60
N GLY A 81 -4.06 6.58 0.95
CA GLY A 81 -3.50 7.56 0.01
C GLY A 81 -2.00 7.40 -0.21
N GLU A 82 -1.41 8.42 -0.84
CA GLU A 82 0.00 8.44 -1.23
C GLU A 82 0.91 8.89 -0.07
N ALA A 83 0.78 10.16 0.32
CA ALA A 83 1.67 10.84 1.25
C ALA A 83 0.95 12.02 1.93
N PRO A 84 1.45 12.51 3.08
CA PRO A 84 0.99 13.76 3.68
C PRO A 84 1.28 14.98 2.79
N GLY A 85 0.34 15.92 2.73
CA GLY A 85 0.55 17.27 2.22
C GLY A 85 1.05 18.23 3.30
N ALA A 86 0.99 19.53 3.02
CA ALA A 86 1.52 20.57 3.91
C ALA A 86 0.70 20.67 5.21
N GLU A 87 -0.62 20.65 5.10
CA GLU A 87 -1.55 20.75 6.21
C GLU A 87 -1.49 19.48 7.08
N GLU A 88 -1.37 18.31 6.46
CA GLU A 88 -1.19 17.05 7.18
C GLU A 88 0.12 17.04 7.98
N ASP A 89 1.23 17.48 7.38
CA ASP A 89 2.53 17.58 8.04
C ASP A 89 2.54 18.57 9.21
N ALA A 90 1.83 19.70 9.07
CA ALA A 90 1.69 20.69 10.13
C ALA A 90 0.83 20.18 11.30
N GLN A 91 -0.20 19.36 11.03
CA GLN A 91 -1.17 18.92 12.04
C GLN A 91 -0.86 17.53 12.62
N GLY A 92 -0.19 16.66 11.88
CA GLY A 92 0.02 15.25 12.24
C GLY A 92 -1.17 14.35 11.92
N LEU A 93 -2.15 14.84 11.14
CA LEU A 93 -3.40 14.14 10.84
C LEU A 93 -3.52 13.88 9.34
N PRO A 94 -4.03 12.71 8.90
CA PRO A 94 -4.16 12.40 7.48
C PRO A 94 -5.37 13.10 6.86
N PHE A 95 -5.22 13.57 5.61
CA PHE A 95 -6.31 14.13 4.80
C PHE A 95 -7.09 15.23 5.53
N VAL A 96 -6.41 16.32 5.89
CA VAL A 96 -6.98 17.53 6.52
C VAL A 96 -6.93 18.78 5.61
N GLY A 97 -6.08 18.78 4.57
CA GLY A 97 -6.06 19.82 3.54
C GLY A 97 -7.25 19.72 2.56
N GLU A 98 -7.20 20.45 1.44
CA GLU A 98 -8.31 20.52 0.47
C GLU A 98 -8.73 19.15 -0.08
N ALA A 99 -7.74 18.30 -0.41
CA ALA A 99 -7.99 16.93 -0.85
C ALA A 99 -8.68 16.10 0.25
N GLY A 100 -8.35 16.36 1.51
CA GLY A 100 -8.97 15.72 2.67
C GLY A 100 -10.39 16.18 2.94
N GLN A 101 -10.68 17.47 2.74
CA GLN A 101 -12.04 18.00 2.80
C GLN A 101 -12.92 17.41 1.68
N LEU A 102 -12.36 17.21 0.48
CA LEU A 102 -13.07 16.49 -0.58
C LEU A 102 -13.29 15.02 -0.21
N LEU A 103 -12.29 14.33 0.35
CA LEU A 103 -12.47 12.97 0.84
C LEU A 103 -13.58 12.88 1.89
N ALA A 104 -13.63 13.82 2.84
CA ALA A 104 -14.69 13.87 3.86
C ALA A 104 -16.09 13.99 3.23
N ARG A 105 -16.26 14.82 2.19
CA ARG A 105 -17.51 14.92 1.44
C ARG A 105 -17.85 13.63 0.66
N ILE A 106 -16.83 12.96 0.12
CA ILE A 106 -17.01 11.67 -0.57
C ILE A 106 -17.51 10.62 0.43
N LEU A 107 -16.87 10.52 1.61
CA LEU A 107 -17.28 9.61 2.68
C LEU A 107 -18.73 9.85 3.10
N GLN A 108 -19.10 11.11 3.35
CA GLN A 108 -20.48 11.48 3.67
C GLN A 108 -21.48 11.07 2.58
N ALA A 109 -21.11 11.24 1.30
CA ALA A 109 -21.97 10.86 0.18
C ALA A 109 -22.19 9.34 0.07
N ILE A 110 -21.30 8.53 0.65
CA ILE A 110 -21.47 7.07 0.78
C ILE A 110 -21.79 6.65 2.23
N GLU A 111 -22.36 7.57 3.00
CA GLU A 111 -22.90 7.32 4.34
C GLU A 111 -21.85 6.74 5.30
N PHE A 112 -20.62 7.27 5.21
CA PHE A 112 -19.57 7.09 6.20
C PHE A 112 -19.21 8.42 6.85
N THR A 113 -18.92 8.33 8.14
CA THR A 113 -18.19 9.33 8.90
C THR A 113 -16.69 9.01 8.89
N ARG A 114 -15.85 9.98 9.30
CA ARG A 114 -14.39 9.76 9.36
C ARG A 114 -13.99 8.83 10.50
N ASP A 115 -14.79 8.77 11.55
CA ASP A 115 -14.59 7.95 12.74
C ASP A 115 -15.09 6.51 12.57
N GLU A 116 -15.83 6.18 11.51
CA GLU A 116 -16.20 4.80 11.17
C GLU A 116 -15.15 4.06 10.33
N VAL A 117 -14.30 4.80 9.63
CA VAL A 117 -13.28 4.25 8.71
C VAL A 117 -11.88 4.46 9.28
N TYR A 118 -10.88 3.79 8.72
CA TYR A 118 -9.47 4.09 9.02
C TYR A 118 -8.79 4.71 7.81
N ILE A 119 -8.06 5.82 7.99
CA ILE A 119 -7.42 6.56 6.91
C ILE A 119 -5.92 6.61 7.15
N ALA A 120 -5.13 6.24 6.15
CA ALA A 120 -3.68 6.27 6.17
C ALA A 120 -3.09 6.64 4.80
N ASN A 121 -1.77 6.75 4.73
CA ASN A 121 -1.01 6.94 3.49
C ASN A 121 0.08 5.87 3.35
N THR A 122 0.53 5.61 2.13
CA THR A 122 1.68 4.74 1.83
C THR A 122 2.94 5.19 2.55
N VAL A 123 3.29 6.48 2.47
CA VAL A 123 4.36 7.07 3.29
C VAL A 123 3.78 7.95 4.40
N LYS A 124 4.48 8.04 5.54
CA LYS A 124 4.01 8.74 6.75
C LYS A 124 4.57 10.15 6.94
N CYS A 125 5.41 10.58 6.00
CA CYS A 125 6.15 11.85 6.06
C CYS A 125 5.95 12.58 4.74
N ARG A 126 5.79 13.90 4.78
CA ARG A 126 5.60 14.74 3.60
C ARG A 126 6.88 14.78 2.74
N PRO A 127 6.81 14.43 1.44
CA PRO A 127 7.88 14.69 0.50
C PRO A 127 8.07 16.20 0.23
N PRO A 128 9.30 16.68 0.00
CA PRO A 128 9.54 18.10 -0.26
C PRO A 128 8.75 18.58 -1.48
N ASN A 129 8.14 19.76 -1.37
CA ASN A 129 7.29 20.36 -2.42
C ASN A 129 6.11 19.47 -2.88
N ASN A 130 5.65 18.52 -2.03
CA ASN A 130 4.57 17.58 -2.36
C ASN A 130 4.83 16.76 -3.63
N ARG A 131 6.10 16.45 -3.94
CA ARG A 131 6.43 15.48 -4.99
C ARG A 131 5.93 14.08 -4.61
N ASP A 132 5.81 13.20 -5.60
CA ASP A 132 5.60 11.78 -5.34
C ASP A 132 6.75 11.22 -4.47
N PRO A 133 6.46 10.28 -3.54
CA PRO A 133 7.49 9.59 -2.78
C PRO A 133 8.33 8.71 -3.71
N GLU A 134 9.64 8.66 -3.46
CA GLU A 134 10.54 7.79 -4.23
C GLU A 134 10.42 6.33 -3.79
N PRO A 135 10.81 5.36 -4.65
CA PRO A 135 10.71 3.94 -4.34
C PRO A 135 11.35 3.53 -3.02
N GLU A 136 12.51 4.09 -2.68
CA GLU A 136 13.21 3.84 -1.41
C GLU A 136 12.44 4.39 -0.20
N GLU A 137 11.77 5.52 -0.36
CA GLU A 137 10.93 6.13 0.69
C GLU A 137 9.69 5.28 0.93
N ILE A 138 9.07 4.78 -0.14
CA ILE A 138 7.96 3.82 -0.07
C ILE A 138 8.42 2.53 0.62
N ALA A 139 9.50 1.92 0.15
CA ALA A 139 10.02 0.67 0.71
C ALA A 139 10.36 0.79 2.21
N SER A 140 10.91 1.93 2.62
CA SER A 140 11.23 2.20 4.03
C SER A 140 9.99 2.37 4.92
N CYS A 141 8.88 2.87 4.37
CA CYS A 141 7.65 3.16 5.11
C CYS A 141 6.63 2.02 5.05
N LEU A 142 6.67 1.18 4.02
CA LEU A 142 5.72 0.10 3.78
C LEU A 142 5.52 -0.82 4.99
N PRO A 143 6.57 -1.23 5.75
CA PRO A 143 6.37 -2.07 6.94
C PRO A 143 5.45 -1.45 8.00
N ILE A 144 5.37 -0.12 8.07
CA ILE A 144 4.43 0.58 8.98
C ILE A 144 3.00 0.40 8.48
N LEU A 145 2.76 0.57 7.18
CA LEU A 145 1.45 0.40 6.57
C LEU A 145 0.97 -1.05 6.68
N GLU A 146 1.85 -2.03 6.41
CA GLU A 146 1.52 -3.45 6.52
C GLU A 146 1.09 -3.83 7.94
N GLU A 147 1.81 -3.35 8.96
CA GLU A 147 1.41 -3.57 10.36
C GLU A 147 0.11 -2.83 10.71
N GLN A 148 -0.15 -1.64 10.15
CA GLN A 148 -1.45 -0.99 10.32
C GLN A 148 -2.59 -1.81 9.73
N ILE A 149 -2.44 -2.32 8.50
CA ILE A 149 -3.45 -3.17 7.85
C ILE A 149 -3.67 -4.44 8.70
N ARG A 150 -2.61 -5.08 9.19
CA ARG A 150 -2.71 -6.27 10.05
C ARG A 150 -3.42 -5.98 11.37
N LEU A 151 -3.18 -4.82 11.99
CA LEU A 151 -3.79 -4.47 13.27
C LEU A 151 -5.26 -4.08 13.10
N VAL A 152 -5.58 -3.31 12.06
CA VAL A 152 -6.96 -2.90 11.74
C VAL A 152 -7.81 -4.07 11.25
N ARG A 153 -7.20 -5.00 10.50
CA ARG A 153 -7.87 -6.15 9.86
C ARG A 153 -9.10 -5.74 9.04
N PRO A 154 -8.97 -4.76 8.12
CA PRO A 154 -10.11 -4.34 7.33
C PRO A 154 -10.55 -5.46 6.38
N ALA A 155 -11.84 -5.54 6.09
CA ALA A 155 -12.36 -6.42 5.04
C ALA A 155 -12.23 -5.77 3.65
N LEU A 156 -12.17 -4.43 3.61
CA LEU A 156 -12.07 -3.62 2.39
C LEU A 156 -10.96 -2.59 2.51
N ILE A 157 -10.18 -2.44 1.44
CA ILE A 157 -9.24 -1.32 1.26
C ILE A 157 -9.67 -0.49 0.05
N CYS A 158 -9.76 0.82 0.23
CA CYS A 158 -9.89 1.77 -0.87
C CYS A 158 -8.54 2.46 -1.12
N ALA A 159 -7.88 2.11 -2.23
CA ALA A 159 -6.62 2.70 -2.65
C ALA A 159 -6.87 3.98 -3.46
N LEU A 160 -6.45 5.12 -2.91
CA LEU A 160 -6.66 6.44 -3.47
C LEU A 160 -5.45 6.83 -4.35
N GLY A 161 -5.59 6.65 -5.66
CA GLY A 161 -4.59 7.01 -6.65
C GLY A 161 -3.52 5.95 -6.92
N ARG A 162 -2.61 6.32 -7.82
CA ARG A 162 -1.65 5.39 -8.45
C ARG A 162 -0.65 4.82 -7.45
N ILE A 163 -0.02 5.64 -6.61
CA ILE A 163 1.02 5.17 -5.69
C ILE A 163 0.47 4.16 -4.68
N ALA A 164 -0.70 4.44 -4.08
CA ALA A 164 -1.37 3.50 -3.17
C ALA A 164 -1.71 2.19 -3.88
N ALA A 165 -2.29 2.26 -5.08
CA ALA A 165 -2.66 1.08 -5.86
C ALA A 165 -1.42 0.24 -6.27
N HIS A 166 -0.37 0.88 -6.78
CA HIS A 166 0.88 0.23 -7.18
C HIS A 166 1.57 -0.44 -6.00
N THR A 167 1.58 0.23 -4.84
CA THR A 167 2.21 -0.29 -3.62
C THR A 167 1.48 -1.54 -3.11
N LEU A 168 0.16 -1.47 -2.99
CA LEU A 168 -0.64 -2.58 -2.47
C LEU A 168 -0.67 -3.75 -3.45
N LEU A 169 -0.93 -3.49 -4.73
CA LEU A 169 -1.14 -4.53 -5.74
C LEU A 169 0.14 -5.02 -6.41
N ARG A 170 1.30 -4.44 -6.07
CA ARG A 170 2.61 -4.71 -6.70
C ARG A 170 2.51 -4.69 -8.24
N SER A 171 1.85 -3.67 -8.75
CA SER A 171 1.51 -3.50 -10.17
C SER A 171 1.99 -2.15 -10.67
N ASP A 172 2.34 -2.07 -11.95
CA ASP A 172 2.67 -0.86 -12.69
C ASP A 172 1.56 -0.45 -13.68
N ALA A 173 0.44 -1.20 -13.72
CA ALA A 173 -0.66 -0.97 -14.63
C ALA A 173 -1.25 0.44 -14.48
N SER A 174 -1.82 0.98 -15.56
CA SER A 174 -2.44 2.30 -15.52
C SER A 174 -3.59 2.35 -14.51
N LEU A 175 -3.80 3.52 -13.89
CA LEU A 175 -4.85 3.68 -12.89
C LEU A 175 -6.24 3.35 -13.48
N ASN A 176 -6.46 3.66 -14.75
CA ASN A 176 -7.69 3.34 -15.48
C ASN A 176 -7.95 1.83 -15.58
N ASN A 177 -6.90 1.01 -15.71
CA ASN A 177 -7.02 -0.45 -15.78
C ASN A 177 -7.19 -1.10 -14.40
N LEU A 178 -6.82 -0.40 -13.33
CA LEU A 178 -6.93 -0.91 -11.96
C LEU A 178 -8.27 -0.57 -11.31
N ARG A 179 -8.89 0.55 -11.66
CA ARG A 179 -10.17 0.99 -11.07
C ARG A 179 -11.40 0.26 -11.65
N GLY A 180 -12.54 0.40 -10.98
CA GLY A 180 -13.83 -0.20 -11.39
C GLY A 180 -13.93 -1.72 -11.20
N ARG A 181 -13.03 -2.32 -10.39
CA ARG A 181 -13.04 -3.74 -10.02
C ARG A 181 -12.35 -3.94 -8.67
N PHE A 182 -12.70 -5.03 -7.99
CA PHE A 182 -11.98 -5.47 -6.79
C PHE A 182 -10.75 -6.30 -7.16
N HIS A 183 -9.68 -6.08 -6.42
CA HIS A 183 -8.46 -6.89 -6.40
C HIS A 183 -8.32 -7.57 -5.04
N ASP A 184 -7.28 -8.39 -4.89
CA ASP A 184 -6.92 -9.02 -3.62
C ASP A 184 -5.62 -8.46 -3.06
N TYR A 185 -5.61 -8.20 -1.76
CA TYR A 185 -4.41 -7.98 -0.97
C TYR A 185 -4.46 -8.89 0.26
N GLN A 186 -3.81 -10.04 0.18
CA GLN A 186 -3.72 -11.00 1.28
C GLN A 186 -5.10 -11.42 1.82
N GLY A 187 -6.07 -11.65 0.92
CA GLY A 187 -7.45 -11.98 1.28
C GLY A 187 -8.36 -10.77 1.56
N ILE A 188 -7.82 -9.55 1.55
CA ILE A 188 -8.58 -8.30 1.70
C ILE A 188 -8.96 -7.77 0.32
N LYS A 189 -10.24 -7.43 0.11
CA LYS A 189 -10.65 -6.85 -1.19
C LYS A 189 -10.17 -5.41 -1.31
N VAL A 190 -9.52 -5.09 -2.42
CA VAL A 190 -9.00 -3.75 -2.71
C VAL A 190 -9.77 -3.13 -3.87
N LEU A 191 -10.37 -1.96 -3.64
CA LEU A 191 -10.92 -1.12 -4.70
C LEU A 191 -9.98 0.06 -4.97
N VAL A 192 -9.59 0.23 -6.23
CA VAL A 192 -8.75 1.36 -6.65
C VAL A 192 -9.63 2.48 -7.20
N THR A 193 -9.34 3.72 -6.82
CA THR A 193 -10.00 4.90 -7.38
C THR A 193 -9.04 6.07 -7.56
N TYR A 194 -9.52 7.21 -8.05
CA TYR A 194 -8.71 8.42 -8.19
C TYR A 194 -8.44 9.07 -6.84
N HIS A 195 -7.24 9.63 -6.68
CA HIS A 195 -6.91 10.42 -5.50
C HIS A 195 -7.74 11.72 -5.49
N PRO A 196 -8.28 12.17 -4.33
CA PRO A 196 -9.09 13.40 -4.25
C PRO A 196 -8.41 14.64 -4.84
N SER A 197 -7.09 14.77 -4.70
CA SER A 197 -6.35 15.89 -5.33
C SER A 197 -6.46 15.90 -6.87
N ALA A 198 -6.61 14.74 -7.51
CA ALA A 198 -6.82 14.66 -8.95
C ALA A 198 -8.22 15.15 -9.35
N LEU A 199 -9.24 14.93 -8.51
CA LEU A 199 -10.61 15.43 -8.74
C LEU A 199 -10.71 16.95 -8.59
N LEU A 200 -9.87 17.54 -7.73
CA LEU A 200 -9.78 19.00 -7.60
C LEU A 200 -9.22 19.64 -8.88
N ARG A 201 -8.26 18.97 -9.53
CA ARG A 201 -7.64 19.45 -10.79
C ARG A 201 -8.46 19.11 -12.03
N ASN A 202 -9.18 17.98 -12.02
CA ASN A 202 -9.92 17.49 -13.18
C ASN A 202 -11.30 16.95 -12.78
N ALA A 203 -12.33 17.72 -13.12
CA ALA A 203 -13.72 17.37 -12.84
C ALA A 203 -14.20 16.11 -13.56
N ALA A 204 -13.59 15.72 -14.68
CA ALA A 204 -13.96 14.51 -15.42
C ALA A 204 -13.77 13.23 -14.60
N PHE A 205 -12.91 13.25 -13.58
CA PHE A 205 -12.67 12.12 -12.69
C PHE A 205 -13.74 11.96 -11.60
N LYS A 206 -14.62 12.95 -11.38
CA LYS A 206 -15.64 12.89 -10.34
C LYS A 206 -16.66 11.77 -10.57
N ARG A 207 -17.21 11.66 -11.79
CA ARG A 207 -18.21 10.63 -12.11
C ARG A 207 -17.63 9.22 -12.00
N PRO A 208 -16.47 8.89 -12.58
CA PRO A 208 -15.86 7.58 -12.39
C PRO A 208 -15.59 7.27 -10.90
N THR A 209 -15.07 8.24 -10.14
CA THR A 209 -14.85 8.06 -8.68
C THR A 209 -16.15 7.74 -7.97
N TRP A 210 -17.24 8.42 -8.31
CA TRP A 210 -18.56 8.13 -7.75
C TRP A 210 -19.04 6.71 -8.03
N GLU A 211 -18.80 6.19 -9.24
CA GLU A 211 -19.12 4.79 -9.56
C GLU A 211 -18.31 3.81 -8.69
N ASP A 212 -17.02 4.06 -8.49
CA ASP A 212 -16.20 3.25 -7.58
C ASP A 212 -16.73 3.31 -6.14
N MET A 213 -17.08 4.50 -5.64
CA MET A 213 -17.57 4.66 -4.27
C MET A 213 -18.91 3.94 -4.04
N LYS A 214 -19.80 3.90 -5.04
CA LYS A 214 -21.00 3.07 -4.99
C LYS A 214 -20.69 1.57 -4.94
N MET A 215 -19.67 1.11 -5.67
CA MET A 215 -19.22 -0.29 -5.60
C MET A 215 -18.68 -0.61 -4.19
N LEU A 216 -17.88 0.29 -3.61
CA LEU A 216 -17.36 0.14 -2.26
C LEU A 216 -18.50 0.03 -1.23
N ARG A 217 -19.49 0.93 -1.30
CA ARG A 217 -20.65 0.93 -0.41
C ARG A 217 -21.44 -0.38 -0.48
N ARG A 218 -21.79 -0.80 -1.70
CA ARG A 218 -22.55 -2.06 -1.90
C ARG A 218 -21.83 -3.27 -1.33
N GLU A 219 -20.51 -3.33 -1.50
CA GLU A 219 -19.72 -4.43 -0.97
C GLU A 219 -19.60 -4.38 0.56
N TYR A 220 -19.47 -3.19 1.14
CA TYR A 220 -19.53 -3.00 2.59
C TYR A 220 -20.88 -3.47 3.16
N ASP A 221 -21.99 -3.07 2.55
CA ASP A 221 -23.34 -3.49 2.98
C ASP A 221 -23.49 -5.01 2.92
N ARG A 222 -22.98 -5.63 1.85
CA ARG A 222 -23.01 -7.08 1.68
C ARG A 222 -22.23 -7.80 2.80
N LEU A 223 -21.02 -7.32 3.11
CA LEU A 223 -20.15 -7.94 4.12
C LEU A 223 -20.73 -7.78 5.54
N THR A 224 -21.22 -6.59 5.87
CA THR A 224 -21.79 -6.31 7.19
C THR A 224 -23.13 -7.02 7.41
N ALA A 225 -23.93 -7.21 6.36
CA ALA A 225 -25.13 -8.04 6.44
C ALA A 225 -24.81 -9.53 6.69
N GLN A 226 -23.74 -10.05 6.09
CA GLN A 226 -23.29 -11.43 6.32
C GLN A 226 -22.83 -11.65 7.76
N GLN A 227 -22.01 -10.74 8.30
CA GLN A 227 -21.54 -10.80 9.69
C GLN A 227 -22.70 -10.85 10.68
N LYS A 228 -23.71 -9.99 10.49
CA LYS A 228 -24.91 -9.97 11.35
C LYS A 228 -25.80 -11.22 11.25
N ALA A 229 -25.69 -11.99 10.16
CA ALA A 229 -26.47 -13.21 9.98
C ALA A 229 -25.77 -14.44 10.59
N GLU A 230 -24.47 -14.33 10.89
CA GLU A 230 -23.64 -15.37 11.50
C GLU A 230 -23.54 -15.23 13.04
N GLU A 231 -23.97 -14.09 13.58
CA GLU A 231 -24.09 -13.79 15.02
C GLU A 231 -25.47 -14.20 15.59
#